data_AF-A0A2V9HC05-F1
#
_entry.id   AF-A0A2V9HC05-F1
#
_cell.length_a   1.000
_cell.length_b   1.000
_cell.length_c   1.000
_cell.angle_alpha   90.00
_cell.angle_beta   90.00
_cell.angle_gamma   90.00
#
_symmetry.space_group_name_H-M   'P 1'
#
loop_
_entity.id
_entity.type
_entity.pdbx_description
1 polymer ?
#
loop_
_entity_poly.entity_id
_entity_poly.type
_entity_poly.pdbx_seq_one_letter_code
_entity_poly.pdbx_strand_id
1 'polypeptide(L)'
;MKFLVCTAEYQQVTWYYPESLGIGAIDQTGHTATFSGSEHFARKVDPDKPDCVAAGVGIISAKPGGGYQEMDGTSMATPHVAGIAALPLQAKPSATATDLQHAILQSCKPITGEPPLR
;
A
#
# COMPACT_ATOMS: atom_id res chain seq x y z
N MET A 1 -20.44 -26.62 9.92
CA MET A 1 -19.14 -25.98 10.18
C MET A 1 -18.11 -26.64 9.29
N LYS A 2 -17.70 -25.99 8.20
CA LYS A 2 -16.74 -26.54 7.23
C LYS A 2 -15.69 -25.46 6.99
N PHE A 3 -14.51 -25.66 7.55
CA PHE A 3 -13.31 -24.92 7.18
C PHE A 3 -13.02 -25.27 5.72
N LEU A 4 -13.13 -24.30 4.83
CA LEU A 4 -12.70 -24.44 3.44
C LEU A 4 -11.27 -23.91 3.36
N VAL A 5 -10.30 -24.82 3.48
CA VAL A 5 -8.96 -24.62 2.94
C VAL A 5 -9.14 -24.66 1.42
N CYS A 6 -9.00 -23.52 0.75
CA CYS A 6 -9.06 -23.45 -0.70
C CYS A 6 -7.68 -23.82 -1.26
N THR A 7 -7.68 -24.86 -2.08
CA THR A 7 -6.52 -25.51 -2.71
C THR A 7 -5.88 -24.62 -3.76
N ALA A 8 -4.55 -24.65 -3.79
CA ALA A 8 -3.71 -24.00 -4.78
C ALA A 8 -3.95 -24.53 -6.19
N GLU A 9 -4.49 -23.69 -7.07
CA GLU A 9 -4.35 -23.82 -8.53
C GLU A 9 -4.57 -22.47 -9.27
N TYR A 10 -4.18 -21.37 -8.63
CA TYR A 10 -3.78 -20.09 -9.22
C TYR A 10 -3.25 -19.31 -8.01
N GLN A 11 -1.97 -18.95 -8.01
CA GLN A 11 -1.26 -18.45 -6.81
C GLN A 11 -1.72 -17.02 -6.45
N GLN A 12 -2.97 -16.90 -5.98
CA GLN A 12 -3.55 -15.70 -5.38
C GLN A 12 -3.43 -15.89 -3.87
N VAL A 13 -2.29 -15.49 -3.30
CA VAL A 13 -2.20 -15.23 -1.86
C VAL A 13 -3.35 -14.29 -1.47
N THR A 14 -4.07 -14.62 -0.40
CA THR A 14 -5.46 -14.20 -0.12
C THR A 14 -5.66 -12.69 0.13
N TRP A 15 -4.61 -11.87 0.06
CA TRP A 15 -4.63 -10.43 0.34
C TRP A 15 -4.25 -9.56 -0.86
N TYR A 16 -4.17 -10.16 -2.06
CA TYR A 16 -3.37 -9.61 -3.12
C TYR A 16 -4.11 -9.66 -4.46
N TYR A 17 -4.72 -8.53 -4.78
CA TYR A 17 -5.55 -8.36 -5.97
C TYR A 17 -4.86 -7.36 -6.91
N PRO A 18 -4.75 -7.66 -8.23
CA PRO A 18 -4.12 -6.74 -9.18
C PRO A 18 -4.86 -5.38 -9.28
N GLU A 19 -6.15 -5.35 -8.98
CA GLU A 19 -6.97 -4.14 -8.89
C GLU A 19 -6.76 -3.35 -7.59
N SER A 20 -6.02 -3.90 -6.62
CA SER A 20 -5.69 -3.23 -5.36
C SER A 20 -4.27 -2.71 -5.37
N LEU A 21 -4.08 -1.55 -4.74
CA LEU A 21 -2.76 -0.95 -4.54
C LEU A 21 -2.20 -1.38 -3.18
N GLY A 22 -1.16 -2.20 -3.19
CA GLY A 22 -0.41 -2.62 -2.01
C GLY A 22 0.53 -1.50 -1.56
N ILE A 23 0.40 -1.09 -0.30
CA ILE A 23 1.16 0.05 0.27
C ILE A 23 2.10 -0.45 1.38
N GLY A 24 3.40 -0.23 1.20
CA GLY A 24 4.41 -0.42 2.23
C GLY A 24 4.60 0.82 3.10
N ALA A 25 5.38 0.67 4.17
CA ALA A 25 5.65 1.74 5.12
C ALA A 25 7.12 2.20 5.03
N ILE A 26 7.33 3.52 5.00
CA ILE A 26 8.64 4.16 5.19
C ILE A 26 8.64 5.04 6.44
N ASP A 27 9.84 5.29 6.95
CA ASP A 27 10.09 6.29 7.99
C ASP A 27 10.31 7.71 7.43
N GLN A 28 10.51 8.66 8.34
CA GLN A 28 10.70 10.08 8.00
C GLN A 28 12.01 10.36 7.26
N THR A 29 12.97 9.42 7.27
CA THR A 29 14.23 9.51 6.53
C THR A 29 14.14 8.89 5.13
N GLY A 30 12.99 8.27 4.81
CA GLY A 30 12.74 7.63 3.54
C GLY A 30 13.18 6.16 3.49
N HIS A 31 13.61 5.56 4.60
CA HIS A 31 13.94 4.14 4.64
C HIS A 31 12.70 3.29 4.84
N THR A 32 12.68 2.11 4.22
CA THR A 32 11.61 1.13 4.38
C THR A 32 11.59 0.62 5.82
N ALA A 33 10.42 0.63 6.44
CA ALA A 33 10.25 0.14 7.81
C ALA A 33 10.54 -1.36 7.88
N THR A 34 11.22 -1.81 8.93
CA THR A 34 11.64 -3.22 9.08
C THR A 34 10.47 -4.22 9.14
N PHE A 35 9.28 -3.76 9.53
CA PHE A 35 8.05 -4.56 9.55
C PHE A 35 7.29 -4.52 8.20
N SER A 36 7.68 -3.66 7.27
CA SER A 36 7.01 -3.55 5.97
C SER A 36 7.37 -4.77 5.12
N GLY A 37 6.38 -5.64 4.89
CA GLY A 37 6.56 -6.80 4.02
C GLY A 37 6.79 -6.42 2.57
N SER A 38 7.60 -7.22 1.87
CA SER A 38 7.86 -7.16 0.43
C SER A 38 8.00 -8.59 -0.08
N GLU A 39 7.47 -8.88 -1.26
CA GLU A 39 7.50 -10.24 -1.83
C GLU A 39 7.42 -10.21 -3.36
N HIS A 40 8.16 -11.13 -3.99
CA HIS A 40 8.08 -11.44 -5.42
C HIS A 40 7.30 -12.73 -5.64
N PHE A 41 6.09 -12.60 -6.17
CA PHE A 41 5.23 -13.73 -6.47
C PHE A 41 5.59 -14.35 -7.82
N ALA A 42 5.56 -15.69 -7.88
CA ALA A 42 5.73 -16.47 -9.11
C ALA A 42 4.49 -16.36 -10.04
N ARG A 43 4.18 -15.14 -10.50
CA ARG A 43 3.06 -14.82 -11.39
C ARG A 43 3.53 -13.96 -12.56
N LYS A 44 2.79 -13.99 -13.68
CA LYS A 44 3.17 -13.29 -14.91
C LYS A 44 2.89 -11.78 -14.90
N VAL A 45 1.87 -11.36 -14.15
CA VAL A 45 1.39 -9.98 -14.14
C VAL A 45 1.61 -9.43 -12.75
N ASP A 46 2.27 -8.28 -12.64
CA ASP A 46 2.46 -7.54 -11.39
C ASP A 46 3.18 -8.36 -10.29
N PRO A 47 4.30 -9.04 -10.56
CA PRO A 47 4.86 -10.01 -9.61
C PRO A 47 5.35 -9.42 -8.29
N ASP A 48 5.66 -8.13 -8.24
CA ASP A 48 6.28 -7.48 -7.07
C ASP A 48 5.22 -6.75 -6.23
N LYS A 49 5.32 -6.83 -4.90
CA LYS A 49 4.64 -5.88 -3.99
C LYS A 49 5.50 -5.53 -2.80
N PRO A 50 5.21 -4.39 -2.14
CA PRO A 50 4.11 -3.44 -2.42
C PRO A 50 4.29 -2.66 -3.72
N ASP A 51 3.22 -2.06 -4.25
CA ASP A 51 3.30 -1.26 -5.48
C ASP A 51 4.06 0.05 -5.25
N CYS A 52 3.90 0.62 -4.05
CA CYS A 52 4.58 1.81 -3.60
C CYS A 52 4.59 1.85 -2.06
N VAL A 53 5.25 2.87 -1.51
CA VAL A 53 5.35 3.08 -0.07
C VAL A 53 4.84 4.46 0.31
N ALA A 54 4.40 4.61 1.56
CA ALA A 54 4.05 5.89 2.14
C ALA A 54 4.48 5.96 3.61
N ALA A 55 4.34 7.15 4.20
CA ALA A 55 4.73 7.40 5.59
C ALA A 55 3.92 6.48 6.53
N GLY A 56 4.63 5.62 7.26
CA GLY A 56 4.02 4.61 8.14
C GLY A 56 4.75 4.40 9.46
N VAL A 57 5.79 5.18 9.76
CA VAL A 57 6.50 5.16 11.05
C VAL A 57 6.40 6.54 11.69
N GLY A 58 6.10 6.59 12.98
CA GLY A 58 5.95 7.82 13.76
C GLY A 58 4.74 8.65 13.31
N ILE A 59 3.66 8.00 12.88
CA ILE A 59 2.49 8.71 12.35
C ILE A 59 1.55 9.10 13.48
N ILE A 60 1.38 10.40 13.68
CA ILE A 60 0.43 10.95 14.64
C ILE A 60 -0.96 11.02 13.99
N SER A 61 -1.93 10.31 14.57
CA SER A 61 -3.31 10.31 14.11
C SER A 61 -4.32 10.37 15.26
N ALA A 62 -5.59 10.60 14.93
CA ALA A 62 -6.67 10.71 15.90
C ALA A 62 -6.90 9.38 16.63
N LYS A 63 -7.05 9.45 17.95
CA LYS A 63 -7.30 8.27 18.79
C LYS A 63 -8.78 8.16 19.17
N PRO A 64 -9.38 6.96 19.21
CA PRO A 64 -10.70 6.76 19.80
C PRO A 64 -10.76 7.28 21.24
N GLY A 65 -11.81 8.05 21.57
CA GLY A 65 -11.94 8.72 22.86
C GLY A 65 -11.30 10.11 22.93
N GLY A 66 -10.72 10.59 21.82
CA GLY A 66 -10.17 11.94 21.69
C GLY A 66 -8.64 11.98 21.78
N GLY A 67 -8.08 13.11 21.35
CA GLY A 67 -6.64 13.34 21.29
C GLY A 67 -5.96 12.65 20.12
N TYR A 68 -4.63 12.59 20.21
CA TYR A 68 -3.76 12.05 19.17
C TYR A 68 -2.85 10.96 19.74
N GLN A 69 -2.47 10.03 18.88
CA GLN A 69 -1.52 8.97 19.20
C GLN A 69 -0.56 8.78 18.02
N GLU A 70 0.71 8.60 18.34
CA GLU A 70 1.73 8.18 17.40
C GLU A 70 1.71 6.65 17.25
N MET A 71 1.70 6.17 16.02
CA MET A 71 1.65 4.75 15.69
C MET A 71 2.49 4.42 14.45
N ASP A 72 2.97 3.17 14.42
CA ASP A 72 3.70 2.58 13.31
C ASP A 72 2.84 1.50 12.64
N GLY A 73 2.90 1.43 11.32
CA GLY A 73 2.30 0.35 10.55
C GLY A 73 2.01 0.72 9.10
N THR A 74 1.93 -0.29 8.24
CA THR A 74 1.36 -0.16 6.89
C THR A 74 -0.09 0.30 6.96
N SER A 75 -0.83 -0.04 8.03
CA SER A 75 -2.16 0.51 8.33
C SER A 75 -2.18 2.03 8.44
N MET A 76 -1.04 2.70 8.68
CA MET A 76 -0.95 4.16 8.69
C MET A 76 -0.47 4.70 7.34
N ALA A 77 0.34 3.94 6.60
CA ALA A 77 0.72 4.27 5.23
C ALA A 77 -0.48 4.18 4.25
N THR A 78 -1.32 3.16 4.36
CA THR A 78 -2.50 2.95 3.50
C THR A 78 -3.47 4.15 3.48
N PRO A 79 -3.93 4.69 4.63
CA PRO A 79 -4.85 5.84 4.63
C PRO A 79 -4.21 7.13 4.10
N HIS A 80 -2.88 7.29 4.14
CA HIS A 80 -2.21 8.40 3.46
C HIS A 80 -2.45 8.33 1.94
N VAL A 81 -2.24 7.16 1.33
CA VAL A 81 -2.44 6.98 -0.12
C VAL A 81 -3.92 7.02 -0.48
N ALA A 82 -4.81 6.48 0.37
CA ALA A 82 -6.25 6.60 0.17
C ALA A 82 -6.72 8.08 0.17
N GLY A 83 -6.16 8.90 1.06
CA GLY A 83 -6.41 10.35 1.06
C GLY A 83 -5.89 11.03 -0.21
N ILE A 84 -4.69 10.66 -0.68
CA ILE A 84 -4.14 11.15 -1.95
C ILE A 84 -5.05 10.77 -3.12
N ALA A 85 -5.57 9.54 -3.16
CA ALA A 85 -6.48 9.07 -4.21
C ALA A 85 -7.83 9.83 -4.22
N ALA A 86 -8.29 10.28 -3.06
CA ALA A 86 -9.55 11.03 -2.94
C ALA A 86 -9.47 12.42 -3.60
N LEU A 87 -8.30 13.06 -3.65
CA LEU A 87 -8.12 14.39 -4.26
C LEU A 87 -8.40 14.42 -5.78
N PRO A 88 -7.73 13.61 -6.63
CA PRO A 88 -8.03 13.54 -8.05
C PRO A 88 -9.43 12.97 -8.31
N LEU A 89 -9.94 12.09 -7.46
CA LEU A 89 -11.33 11.61 -7.57
C LEU A 89 -12.34 12.73 -7.32
N GLN A 90 -12.07 13.61 -6.36
CA GLN A 90 -12.89 14.81 -6.14
C GLN A 90 -12.84 15.76 -7.34
N ALA A 91 -11.66 15.96 -7.93
CA ALA A 91 -11.49 16.84 -9.09
C ALA A 91 -12.09 16.25 -10.38
N LYS A 92 -12.05 14.93 -10.54
CA LYS A 92 -12.60 14.19 -11.68
C LYS A 92 -13.39 12.97 -11.18
N PRO A 93 -14.68 13.15 -10.81
CA PRO A 93 -15.52 12.06 -10.28
C PRO A 93 -15.77 10.89 -11.25
N SER A 94 -15.51 11.09 -12.55
CA SER A 94 -15.58 10.05 -13.57
C SER A 94 -14.29 9.23 -13.74
N ALA A 95 -13.24 9.54 -12.98
CA ALA A 95 -12.00 8.76 -12.99
C ALA A 95 -12.26 7.33 -12.51
N THR A 96 -11.68 6.36 -13.20
CA THR A 96 -11.77 4.95 -12.81
C THR A 96 -10.72 4.61 -11.75
N ALA A 97 -10.89 3.49 -11.04
CA ALA A 97 -9.88 3.01 -10.09
C ALA A 97 -8.51 2.81 -10.76
N THR A 98 -8.49 2.32 -12.00
CA THR A 98 -7.27 2.17 -12.80
C THR A 98 -6.62 3.52 -13.13
N ASP A 99 -7.41 4.53 -13.49
CA ASP A 99 -6.88 5.89 -13.73
C ASP A 99 -6.19 6.44 -12.47
N LEU A 100 -6.80 6.24 -11.31
CA LEU A 100 -6.25 6.66 -10.02
C LEU A 100 -4.98 5.89 -9.66
N GLN A 101 -4.99 4.56 -9.86
CA GLN A 101 -3.84 3.69 -9.62
C GLN A 101 -2.64 4.13 -10.47
N HIS A 102 -2.86 4.35 -11.77
CA HIS A 102 -1.82 4.84 -12.67
C HIS A 102 -1.32 6.23 -12.29
N ALA A 103 -2.22 7.17 -11.99
CA ALA A 103 -1.84 8.52 -11.59
C ALA A 103 -0.97 8.52 -10.32
N ILE A 104 -1.32 7.70 -9.32
CA ILE A 104 -0.54 7.56 -8.09
C ILE A 104 0.83 6.98 -8.41
N LEU A 105 0.90 5.85 -9.12
CA LEU A 105 2.17 5.19 -9.43
C LEU A 105 3.11 6.05 -10.30
N GLN A 106 2.56 6.82 -11.23
CA GLN A 106 3.34 7.77 -12.03
C GLN A 106 3.87 8.96 -11.23
N SER A 107 3.23 9.28 -10.10
CA SER A 107 3.66 10.36 -9.21
C SER A 107 4.71 9.94 -8.17
N CYS A 108 4.91 8.63 -7.99
CA CYS A 108 5.85 8.07 -7.03
C CYS A 108 7.28 8.50 -7.35
N LYS A 109 8.04 8.79 -6.30
CA LYS A 109 9.48 9.08 -6.39
C LYS A 109 10.28 7.83 -6.00
N PRO A 110 11.40 7.54 -6.68
CA PRO A 110 12.30 6.49 -6.24
C PRO A 110 12.77 6.73 -4.81
N ILE A 111 12.81 5.67 -4.01
CA ILE A 111 13.43 5.71 -2.69
C ILE A 111 14.94 5.79 -2.89
N THR A 112 15.56 6.86 -2.40
CA THR A 112 17.00 7.05 -2.53
C THR A 112 17.76 6.14 -1.56
N GLY A 113 18.68 5.32 -2.07
CA GLY A 113 19.58 4.51 -1.23
C GLY A 113 19.10 3.10 -0.92
N GLU A 114 17.88 2.72 -1.33
CA GLU A 114 17.36 1.36 -1.19
C GLU A 114 17.23 0.69 -2.58
N PRO A 115 17.49 -0.62 -2.70
CA PRO A 115 17.11 -1.35 -3.91
C PRO A 115 15.58 -1.26 -4.12
N PRO A 116 15.09 -1.40 -5.37
CA PRO A 116 13.66 -1.50 -5.62
C PRO A 116 13.02 -2.57 -4.73
N LEU A 117 11.78 -2.36 -4.31
CA LEU A 117 10.99 -3.33 -3.55
C LEU A 117 11.12 -4.71 -4.24
N ARG A 118 11.63 -5.70 -3.50
CA ARG A 118 11.93 -7.05 -4.01
C ARG A 118 10.90 -8.05 -3.55
#